data_AF-A0A7K2YF98-F1
#
_entry.id   AF-A0A7K2YF98-F1
#
_cell.length_a   1.000
_cell.length_b   1.000
_cell.length_c   1.000
_cell.angle_alpha   90.00
_cell.angle_beta   90.00
_cell.angle_gamma   90.00
#
_symmetry.space_group_name_H-M   'P 1'
#
loop_
_entity.id
_entity.type
_entity.pdbx_description
1 polymer ?
#
loop_
_entity_poly.entity_id
_entity_poly.type
_entity_poly.pdbx_seq_one_letter_code
_entity_poly.pdbx_strand_id
1 'polypeptide(L)'
;MERHGRNTVEYARVVVPGGATVCGERIVVSVSNFGSLAMVAAENPGAYLDTDDARGEGVLDVGDLATVERALIVTGYVVVSEELLHTLYDGPAPLRKDERWPPTWWDRYFGHA
;
A
#
# COMPACT_ATOMS: atom_id res chain seq x y z
N MET A 1 21.21 -13.76 -21.48
CA MET A 1 19.84 -14.20 -21.11
C MET A 1 19.72 -14.04 -19.61
N GLU A 2 19.45 -12.81 -19.16
CA GLU A 2 19.43 -12.47 -17.74
C GLU A 2 18.03 -12.75 -17.19
N ARG A 3 17.92 -13.76 -16.32
CA ARG A 3 16.75 -13.94 -15.46
C ARG A 3 16.88 -12.94 -14.31
N HIS A 4 16.18 -11.81 -14.36
CA HIS A 4 15.96 -10.99 -13.17
C HIS A 4 14.82 -11.60 -12.35
N GLY A 5 15.17 -12.55 -11.49
CA GLY A 5 14.29 -12.96 -10.40
C GLY A 5 14.23 -11.83 -9.37
N ARG A 6 13.25 -10.93 -9.48
CA ARG A 6 12.79 -10.14 -8.33
C ARG A 6 11.59 -10.86 -7.76
N ASN A 7 11.82 -11.64 -6.72
CA ASN A 7 10.74 -12.25 -5.95
C ASN A 7 10.21 -11.20 -4.95
N THR A 8 9.71 -10.07 -5.46
CA THR A 8 9.10 -9.03 -4.62
C THR A 8 7.59 -9.23 -4.70
N VAL A 9 6.89 -9.33 -3.56
CA VAL A 9 5.42 -9.44 -3.60
C VAL A 9 4.75 -8.08 -3.83
N GLU A 10 5.48 -6.97 -3.68
CA GLU A 10 5.17 -5.68 -4.32
C GLU A 10 5.55 -5.71 -5.83
N TYR A 11 4.57 -5.41 -6.70
CA TYR A 11 4.73 -5.32 -8.16
C TYR A 11 5.36 -4.00 -8.59
N ALA A 12 4.85 -2.90 -8.05
CA ALA A 12 5.28 -1.55 -8.38
C ALA A 12 4.94 -0.57 -7.26
N ARG A 13 5.73 0.50 -7.17
CA ARG A 13 5.45 1.67 -6.34
C ARG A 13 5.32 2.90 -7.22
N VAL A 14 4.20 3.60 -7.12
CA VAL A 14 3.95 4.88 -7.80
C VAL A 14 4.00 5.98 -6.75
N VAL A 15 4.68 7.08 -7.05
CA VAL A 15 4.83 8.23 -6.16
C VAL A 15 4.25 9.46 -6.84
N VAL A 16 3.22 10.05 -6.24
CA VAL A 16 2.76 11.40 -6.56
C VAL A 16 3.60 12.36 -5.72
N PRO A 17 4.45 13.20 -6.34
CA PRO A 17 5.32 14.10 -5.59
C PRO A 17 4.49 15.15 -4.84
N GLY A 18 4.93 15.55 -3.65
CA GLY A 18 4.21 16.54 -2.83
C GLY A 18 4.00 17.90 -3.52
N GLY A 19 4.89 18.30 -4.44
CA GLY A 19 4.67 19.50 -5.26
C GLY A 19 3.47 19.43 -6.21
N ALA A 20 2.86 18.24 -6.37
CA ALA A 20 1.64 18.02 -7.15
C ALA A 20 0.40 17.78 -6.27
N THR A 21 0.52 17.87 -4.94
CA THR A 21 -0.60 17.71 -3.99
C THR A 21 -0.92 19.06 -3.33
N VAL A 22 -2.14 19.19 -2.84
CA VAL A 22 -2.66 20.40 -2.18
C VAL A 22 -1.94 20.64 -0.85
N CYS A 23 -1.73 19.60 -0.05
CA CYS A 23 -1.10 19.70 1.27
C CYS A 23 0.43 19.64 1.23
N GLY A 24 1.04 19.40 0.07
CA GLY A 24 2.50 19.33 -0.07
C GLY A 24 3.13 18.00 0.36
N GLU A 25 2.35 17.05 0.90
CA GLU A 25 2.81 15.70 1.20
C GLU A 25 2.71 14.80 -0.04
N ARG A 26 3.66 13.89 -0.22
CA ARG A 26 3.62 12.92 -1.32
C ARG A 26 2.55 11.86 -1.04
N ILE A 27 1.98 11.30 -2.10
CA ILE A 27 1.10 10.13 -2.02
C ILE A 27 1.82 8.94 -2.64
N VAL A 28 1.90 7.83 -1.91
CA VAL A 28 2.50 6.59 -2.42
C VAL A 28 1.43 5.54 -2.63
N VAL A 29 1.49 4.91 -3.81
CA VAL A 29 0.68 3.77 -4.15
C VAL A 29 1.56 2.55 -4.27
N SER A 30 1.33 1.54 -3.43
CA SER A 30 1.92 0.21 -3.56
C SER A 30 0.96 -0.70 -4.30
N VAL A 31 1.42 -1.33 -5.37
CA VAL A 31 0.63 -2.29 -6.17
C VAL A 31 1.13 -3.70 -5.89
N SER A 32 0.20 -4.61 -5.58
CA SER A 32 0.52 -6.01 -5.29
C SER A 32 0.84 -6.79 -6.56
N ASN A 33 1.73 -7.78 -6.46
CA ASN A 33 1.90 -8.83 -7.47
C ASN A 33 0.80 -9.90 -7.41
N PHE A 34 -0.08 -9.85 -6.40
CA PHE A 34 -1.14 -10.82 -6.17
C PHE A 34 -2.49 -10.20 -6.47
N GLY A 35 -2.90 -10.32 -7.74
CA GLY A 35 -4.18 -9.79 -8.22
C GLY A 35 -4.17 -8.26 -8.32
N SER A 36 -5.34 -7.68 -8.55
CA SER A 36 -5.51 -6.24 -8.72
C SER A 36 -5.66 -5.54 -7.37
N LEU A 37 -4.71 -5.71 -6.44
CA LEU A 37 -4.72 -5.02 -5.15
C LEU A 37 -3.76 -3.82 -5.17
N ALA A 38 -4.22 -2.70 -4.62
CA ALA A 38 -3.39 -1.51 -4.41
C ALA A 38 -3.64 -0.94 -3.01
N MET A 39 -2.60 -0.39 -2.39
CA MET A 39 -2.68 0.37 -1.15
C MET A 39 -2.20 1.80 -1.43
N VAL A 40 -2.88 2.78 -0.84
CA VAL A 40 -2.48 4.19 -0.88
C VAL A 40 -2.05 4.62 0.52
N ALA A 41 -0.93 5.31 0.64
CA ALA A 41 -0.42 5.88 1.89
C ALA A 41 -0.02 7.34 1.72
N ALA A 42 -0.15 8.10 2.80
CA ALA A 42 0.55 9.38 2.95
C ALA A 42 2.03 9.09 3.16
N GLU A 43 2.88 9.72 2.35
CA GLU A 43 4.32 9.48 2.38
C GLU A 43 4.75 8.03 2.09
N ASN A 44 5.32 7.29 3.04
CA ASN A 44 5.70 5.88 2.88
C ASN A 44 4.74 5.02 3.70
N PRO A 45 4.49 3.76 3.29
CA PRO A 45 3.75 2.83 4.15
C PRO A 45 4.38 2.78 5.55
N GLY A 46 3.54 2.96 6.57
CA GLY A 46 3.87 3.01 8.00
C GLY A 46 4.23 4.40 8.52
N ALA A 47 4.24 5.45 7.69
CA ALA A 47 4.49 6.82 8.14
C ALA A 47 3.32 7.38 8.96
N TYR A 48 2.10 6.98 8.61
CA TYR A 48 0.85 7.30 9.29
C TYR A 48 0.11 6.01 9.65
N LEU A 49 -0.87 6.07 10.56
CA LEU A 49 -1.66 4.88 10.90
C LEU A 49 -2.44 4.38 9.67
N ASP A 50 -3.06 5.31 8.95
CA ASP A 50 -3.71 5.11 7.67
C ASP A 50 -3.96 6.47 6.98
N THR A 51 -4.65 6.44 5.83
CA THR A 51 -5.01 7.65 5.08
C THR A 51 -6.05 8.53 5.79
N ASP A 52 -6.89 7.98 6.68
CA ASP A 52 -7.90 8.76 7.40
C ASP A 52 -7.27 9.55 8.56
N ASP A 53 -6.31 8.95 9.26
CA ASP A 53 -5.45 9.61 10.24
C ASP A 53 -4.67 10.77 9.60
N ALA A 54 -3.99 10.50 8.47
CA ALA A 54 -3.27 11.53 7.72
C ALA A 54 -4.18 12.67 7.22
N ARG A 55 -5.45 12.38 6.89
CA ARG A 55 -6.45 13.42 6.59
C ARG A 55 -6.85 14.21 7.83
N GLY A 56 -7.04 13.54 8.96
CA GLY A 56 -7.35 14.16 10.24
C GLY A 56 -6.26 15.14 10.70
N GLU A 57 -5.00 14.82 10.41
CA GLU A 57 -3.84 15.69 10.68
C GLU A 57 -3.63 16.80 9.63
N GLY A 58 -4.41 16.82 8.54
CA GLY A 58 -4.28 17.79 7.46
C GLY A 58 -3.09 17.53 6.51
N VAL A 59 -2.48 16.36 6.60
CA VAL A 59 -1.35 15.92 5.76
C VAL A 59 -1.83 15.52 4.36
N LEU A 60 -3.00 14.90 4.28
CA LEU A 60 -3.65 14.55 3.01
C LEU A 60 -4.89 15.38 2.75
N ASP A 61 -5.02 15.87 1.52
CA ASP A 61 -6.25 16.43 1.00
C ASP A 61 -7.22 15.33 0.53
N VAL A 62 -8.51 15.54 0.80
CA VAL A 62 -9.56 14.59 0.42
C VAL A 62 -9.75 14.48 -1.09
N GLY A 63 -9.54 15.58 -1.83
CA GLY A 63 -9.64 15.63 -3.28
C GLY A 63 -8.49 14.90 -3.96
N ASP A 64 -7.26 15.10 -3.47
CA ASP A 64 -6.08 14.37 -3.95
C ASP A 64 -6.22 12.86 -3.73
N LEU A 65 -6.59 12.44 -2.51
CA LEU A 65 -6.81 11.03 -2.20
C LEU A 65 -7.90 10.42 -3.09
N ALA A 66 -9.06 11.07 -3.19
CA ALA A 66 -10.16 10.59 -4.03
C ALA A 66 -9.79 10.51 -5.51
N THR A 67 -8.90 11.39 -5.98
CA THR A 67 -8.40 11.38 -7.36
C THR A 67 -7.52 10.15 -7.62
N VAL A 68 -6.61 9.84 -6.68
CA VAL A 68 -5.74 8.65 -6.76
C VAL A 68 -6.57 7.38 -6.68
N GLU A 69 -7.47 7.27 -5.70
CA GLU A 69 -8.35 6.10 -5.53
C GLU A 69 -9.23 5.87 -6.76
N ARG A 70 -9.80 6.93 -7.33
CA ARG A 70 -10.60 6.83 -8.57
C ARG A 70 -9.77 6.31 -9.73
N ALA A 71 -8.53 6.78 -9.90
CA ALA A 71 -7.66 6.29 -10.96
C ALA A 71 -7.38 4.77 -10.81
N LEU A 72 -7.18 4.30 -9.58
CA LEU A 72 -7.01 2.88 -9.28
C LEU A 72 -8.27 2.06 -9.59
N ILE A 73 -9.44 2.54 -9.15
CA ILE A 73 -10.73 1.87 -9.39
C ILE A 73 -11.02 1.76 -10.90
N VAL A 74 -10.85 2.86 -11.65
CA VAL A 74 -11.11 2.89 -13.10
C VAL A 74 -10.17 1.96 -13.86
N THR A 75 -8.95 1.74 -13.36
CA THR A 75 -7.98 0.81 -13.94
C THR A 75 -8.15 -0.64 -13.45
N GLY A 76 -9.16 -0.91 -12.61
CA GLY A 76 -9.54 -2.25 -12.18
C GLY A 76 -8.85 -2.73 -10.91
N TYR A 77 -8.20 -1.84 -10.15
CA TYR A 77 -7.64 -2.15 -8.84
C TYR A 77 -8.66 -2.00 -7.72
N VAL A 78 -8.54 -2.87 -6.73
CA VAL A 78 -9.20 -2.78 -5.43
C VAL A 78 -8.25 -2.08 -4.47
N VAL A 79 -8.68 -0.95 -3.93
CA VAL A 79 -7.95 -0.22 -2.90
C VAL A 79 -8.19 -0.90 -1.55
N VAL A 80 -7.12 -1.26 -0.86
CA VAL A 80 -7.15 -1.81 0.50
C VAL A 80 -6.55 -0.81 1.48
N SER A 81 -7.12 -0.73 2.68
CA SER A 81 -6.61 0.16 3.73
C SER A 81 -5.30 -0.38 4.30
N GLU A 82 -4.43 0.55 4.68
CA GLU A 82 -3.17 0.26 5.35
C GLU A 82 -3.39 -0.42 6.72
N GLU A 83 -4.37 0.06 7.49
CA GLU A 83 -4.78 -0.54 8.77
C GLU A 83 -5.06 -2.05 8.61
N LEU A 84 -5.86 -2.42 7.60
CA LEU A 84 -6.20 -3.83 7.34
C LEU A 84 -4.96 -4.66 7.01
N LEU A 85 -4.03 -4.09 6.24
CA LEU A 85 -2.80 -4.79 5.85
C LEU A 85 -1.89 -5.07 7.05
N HIS A 86 -1.92 -4.24 8.10
CA HIS A 86 -1.16 -4.46 9.33
C HIS A 86 -1.84 -5.42 10.33
N THR A 87 -3.06 -5.87 10.07
CA THR A 87 -3.68 -6.93 10.89
C THR A 87 -3.05 -8.30 10.64
N LEU A 88 -3.15 -9.19 11.63
CA LEU A 88 -2.59 -10.54 11.55
C LEU A 88 -3.19 -11.33 10.39
N TYR A 89 -2.33 -12.05 9.68
CA TYR A 89 -2.73 -12.99 8.65
C TYR A 89 -3.24 -14.28 9.30
N ASP A 90 -4.53 -14.54 9.13
CA ASP A 90 -5.22 -15.75 9.59
C ASP A 90 -5.56 -16.71 8.44
N GLY A 91 -5.14 -16.39 7.21
CA GLY A 91 -5.45 -17.15 6.02
C GLY A 91 -4.64 -18.46 5.88
N PRO A 92 -4.98 -19.26 4.86
CA PRO A 92 -4.44 -20.62 4.70
C PRO A 92 -3.03 -20.67 4.08
N ALA A 93 -2.48 -19.56 3.57
CA ALA A 93 -1.17 -19.58 2.93
C ALA A 93 -0.06 -19.84 3.95
N PRO A 94 0.90 -20.74 3.66
CA PRO A 94 2.00 -21.03 4.55
C PRO A 94 3.06 -19.92 4.46
N LEU A 95 2.79 -18.76 5.06
CA LEU A 95 3.80 -17.74 5.29
C LEU A 95 4.74 -18.22 6.41
N ARG A 96 6.02 -17.83 6.38
CA ARG A 96 6.95 -18.13 7.48
C ARG A 96 6.40 -17.50 8.74
N LYS A 97 6.00 -18.33 9.70
CA LYS A 97 5.59 -17.89 11.02
C LYS A 97 6.84 -17.76 11.87
N ASP A 98 7.25 -16.53 12.17
CA ASP A 98 8.09 -16.24 13.31
C ASP A 98 7.16 -16.03 14.51
N GLU A 99 7.31 -16.80 15.59
CA GLU A 99 6.46 -16.66 16.78
C GLU A 99 6.62 -15.28 17.44
N ARG A 100 7.72 -14.57 17.20
CA ARG A 100 7.94 -13.19 17.67
C ARG A 100 7.32 -12.14 16.76
N TRP A 101 7.14 -12.47 15.48
CA TRP A 101 6.64 -11.56 14.45
C TRP A 101 5.65 -12.32 13.56
N PRO A 102 4.41 -12.53 14.06
CA PRO A 102 3.39 -13.23 13.29
C PRO A 102 3.11 -12.47 11.99
N PRO A 103 2.93 -13.18 10.86
CA PRO A 103 2.75 -12.53 9.57
C PRO A 103 1.43 -11.75 9.52
N THR A 104 1.44 -10.70 8.71
CA THR A 104 0.31 -9.80 8.46
C THR A 104 -0.20 -9.95 7.03
N TRP A 105 -1.33 -9.32 6.71
CA TRP A 105 -1.82 -9.26 5.33
C TRP A 105 -0.86 -8.52 4.40
N TRP A 106 -0.07 -7.58 4.93
CA TRP A 106 1.04 -6.96 4.22
C TRP A 106 2.05 -8.00 3.76
N ASP A 107 2.51 -8.89 4.64
CA ASP A 107 3.48 -9.94 4.29
C ASP A 107 2.95 -10.87 3.19
N ARG A 108 1.63 -11.09 3.17
CA ARG A 108 0.99 -11.92 2.14
C ARG A 108 1.01 -11.27 0.75
N TYR A 109 0.73 -9.98 0.67
CA TYR A 109 0.36 -9.32 -0.59
C TYR A 109 1.33 -8.21 -1.03
N PHE A 110 2.13 -7.64 -0.14
CA PHE A 110 2.95 -6.44 -0.40
C PHE A 110 4.38 -6.50 0.16
N GLY A 111 4.72 -7.46 1.01
CA GLY A 111 6.07 -7.67 1.52
C GLY A 111 7.18 -7.95 0.47
N HIS A 112 8.39 -8.19 0.98
CA HIS A 112 9.47 -8.79 0.21
C HIS A 112 9.60 -10.26 0.61
N ALA A 113 9.62 -11.17 -0.38
CA ALA A 113 9.87 -12.59 -0.12
C ALA A 113 11.36 -12.86 0.12
#